data_AF-A0AA86SUM6-F1
#
_entry.id   AF-A0AA86SUM6-F1
#
_cell.length_a   1.000
_cell.length_b   1.000
_cell.length_c   1.000
_cell.angle_alpha   90.00
_cell.angle_beta   90.00
_cell.angle_gamma   90.00
#
_symmetry.space_group_name_H-M   'P 1'
#
loop_
_entity.id
_entity.type
_entity.pdbx_description
1 polymer ?
#
loop_
_entity_poly.entity_id
_entity_poly.type
_entity_poly.pdbx_seq_one_letter_code
_entity_poly.pdbx_strand_id
1 'polypeptide(L)'
;MEPLMEDEEYRCVELKLSSLIPVVPEPELARETGERRRGRDIIIAIDHGPNSKHAFDWTLIHFSRLADTIHLVHAVSDLRNQVVYDSSQELMDNLAVEALQIAMVKTVARIVEGDPGKVICKEAERIKPAAVVLGTRGRGLIQRASHVSERAESETEEEKQ
;
A
#
# COMPACT_ATOMS: atom_id res chain seq x y z
N MET A 1 -26.04 8.80 -19.01
CA MET A 1 -25.07 7.91 -19.68
C MET A 1 -24.30 7.23 -18.57
N GLU A 2 -24.66 5.99 -18.24
CA GLU A 2 -23.93 5.19 -17.24
C GLU A 2 -22.58 4.78 -17.85
N PRO A 3 -21.44 5.01 -17.19
CA PRO A 3 -20.20 4.37 -17.59
C PRO A 3 -20.22 2.93 -17.07
N LEU A 4 -20.28 1.97 -17.99
CA LEU A 4 -20.08 0.55 -17.70
C LEU A 4 -18.74 0.38 -16.99
N MET A 5 -18.81 -0.17 -15.77
CA MET A 5 -17.64 -0.57 -14.99
C MET A 5 -16.88 -1.64 -15.78
N GLU A 6 -15.72 -1.28 -16.32
CA GLU A 6 -14.72 -2.28 -16.69
C GLU A 6 -14.12 -2.79 -15.38
N ASP A 7 -14.84 -3.70 -14.72
CA ASP A 7 -14.28 -4.57 -13.71
C ASP A 7 -13.32 -5.55 -14.41
N GLU A 8 -12.18 -5.04 -14.89
CA GLU A 8 -11.01 -5.89 -15.14
C GLU A 8 -10.78 -6.68 -13.84
N GLU A 9 -10.89 -8.00 -13.98
CA GLU A 9 -10.89 -9.00 -12.92
C GLU A 9 -9.80 -8.67 -11.87
N TYR A 10 -10.20 -8.06 -10.75
CA TYR A 10 -9.27 -7.59 -9.73
C TYR A 10 -8.61 -8.78 -9.04
N ARG A 11 -7.40 -9.13 -9.48
CA ARG A 11 -6.65 -10.27 -8.98
C ARG A 11 -5.61 -9.80 -7.98
N CYS A 12 -5.88 -10.07 -6.71
CA CYS A 12 -5.02 -9.73 -5.58
C CYS A 12 -4.83 -10.99 -4.73
N VAL A 13 -3.60 -11.17 -4.23
CA VAL A 13 -3.28 -12.15 -3.20
C VAL A 13 -2.79 -11.40 -1.96
N GLU A 14 -3.54 -11.51 -0.87
CA GLU A 14 -3.08 -11.08 0.46
C GLU A 14 -2.21 -12.18 1.06
N LEU A 15 -0.98 -11.85 1.44
CA LEU A 15 -0.04 -12.82 1.97
C LEU A 15 -0.30 -13.09 3.45
N LYS A 16 -0.34 -14.37 3.81
CA LYS A 16 -0.25 -14.79 5.21
C LYS A 16 1.20 -14.70 5.64
N LEU A 17 1.56 -13.54 6.19
CA LEU A 17 2.90 -13.29 6.72
C LEU A 17 3.22 -14.28 7.84
N SER A 18 4.45 -14.80 7.83
CA SER A 18 4.97 -15.73 8.84
C SER A 18 4.74 -15.16 10.24
N SER A 19 3.85 -15.77 11.01
CA SER A 19 3.36 -15.24 12.30
C SER A 19 4.42 -15.37 13.39
N LEU A 20 5.38 -14.44 13.43
CA LEU A 20 6.14 -14.13 14.65
C LEU A 20 5.41 -13.12 15.55
N ILE A 21 4.15 -12.82 15.20
CA ILE A 21 3.27 -11.89 15.90
C ILE A 21 2.53 -12.67 17.00
N PRO A 22 2.71 -12.36 18.30
CA PRO A 22 1.77 -12.82 19.31
C PRO A 22 0.38 -12.29 18.95
N VAL A 23 -0.60 -13.18 18.84
CA VAL A 23 -2.01 -12.77 18.78
C VAL A 23 -2.33 -12.13 20.13
N VAL A 24 -2.13 -10.82 20.25
CA VAL A 24 -2.48 -10.09 21.46
C VAL A 24 -4.00 -9.91 21.44
N PRO A 25 -4.75 -10.47 22.42
CA PRO A 25 -6.18 -10.22 22.53
C PRO A 25 -6.43 -8.71 22.67
N GLU A 26 -7.60 -8.24 22.19
CA GLU A 26 -7.96 -6.82 22.37
C GLU A 26 -7.85 -6.45 23.86
N PRO A 27 -7.11 -5.39 24.22
CA PRO A 27 -6.90 -5.05 25.62
C PRO A 27 -8.23 -4.67 26.28
N GLU A 28 -8.58 -5.36 27.37
CA GLU A 28 -9.83 -5.21 28.14
C GLU A 28 -9.92 -3.90 28.96
N LEU A 29 -8.95 -3.01 28.84
CA LEU A 29 -8.90 -1.77 29.62
C LEU A 29 -9.72 -0.65 28.96
N ALA A 30 -10.71 -0.15 29.72
CA ALA A 30 -11.59 0.95 29.32
C ALA A 30 -10.80 2.12 28.70
N ARG A 31 -11.17 2.48 27.47
CA ARG A 31 -10.48 3.50 26.67
C ARG A 31 -10.67 4.87 27.33
N GLU A 32 -9.58 5.51 27.74
CA GLU A 32 -9.59 6.95 28.10
C GLU A 32 -10.08 7.77 26.90
N THR A 33 -10.94 8.74 27.17
CA THR A 33 -11.60 9.65 26.21
C THR A 33 -10.68 10.73 25.61
N GLY A 34 -9.36 10.54 25.68
CA GLY A 34 -8.43 11.33 24.88
C GLY A 34 -8.40 10.79 23.45
N GLU A 35 -8.30 11.65 22.44
CA GLU A 35 -8.01 11.27 21.04
C GLU A 35 -6.64 10.59 20.97
N ARG A 36 -6.56 9.34 21.43
CA ARG A 36 -5.41 8.46 21.23
C ARG A 36 -5.29 8.34 19.72
N ARG A 37 -4.20 8.90 19.18
CA ARG A 37 -3.86 8.89 17.76
C ARG A 37 -4.09 7.46 17.23
N ARG A 38 -5.19 7.25 16.53
CA ARG A 38 -5.48 5.96 15.90
C ARG A 38 -4.31 5.65 14.96
N GLY A 39 -3.93 4.38 14.92
CA GLY A 39 -3.00 3.90 13.92
C GLY A 39 -3.41 4.35 12.53
N ARG A 40 -2.47 4.87 11.75
CA ARG A 40 -2.72 5.27 10.36
C ARG A 40 -2.34 4.12 9.45
N ASP A 41 -3.10 3.96 8.39
CA ASP A 41 -2.70 3.10 7.28
C ASP A 41 -1.70 3.85 6.39
N ILE A 42 -0.57 3.21 6.08
CA ILE A 42 0.48 3.75 5.22
C ILE A 42 0.73 2.73 4.12
N ILE A 43 0.63 3.12 2.86
CA ILE A 43 0.98 2.25 1.74
C ILE A 43 2.44 2.46 1.37
N ILE A 44 3.18 1.38 1.14
CA ILE A 44 4.50 1.42 0.53
C ILE A 44 4.48 0.56 -0.73
N ALA A 45 4.78 1.15 -1.89
CA ALA A 45 4.95 0.38 -3.11
C ALA A 45 6.33 -0.26 -3.14
N ILE A 46 6.34 -1.58 -3.27
CA ILE A 46 7.54 -2.40 -3.26
C ILE A 46 7.77 -2.97 -4.66
N ASP A 47 9.04 -3.06 -5.03
CA ASP A 47 9.55 -3.81 -6.18
C ASP A 47 10.90 -4.44 -5.82
N HIS A 48 11.51 -5.19 -6.74
CA HIS A 48 12.86 -5.74 -6.52
C HIS A 48 13.97 -4.67 -6.70
N GLY A 49 13.62 -3.39 -6.82
CA GLY A 49 14.55 -2.30 -7.02
C GLY A 49 15.11 -1.74 -5.70
N PRO A 50 16.33 -1.16 -5.71
CA PRO A 50 16.94 -0.61 -4.50
C PRO A 50 16.20 0.62 -3.96
N ASN A 51 15.51 1.37 -4.83
CA ASN A 51 14.83 2.60 -4.43
C ASN A 51 13.56 2.33 -3.63
N SER A 52 12.86 1.22 -3.89
CA SER A 52 11.70 0.83 -3.08
C SER A 52 12.15 0.35 -1.70
N LYS A 53 13.26 -0.40 -1.61
CA LYS A 53 13.89 -0.75 -0.32
C LYS A 53 14.29 0.50 0.47
N HIS A 54 14.91 1.48 -0.18
CA HIS A 54 15.27 2.73 0.49
C HIS A 54 14.03 3.48 1.00
N ALA A 55 12.95 3.53 0.21
CA ALA A 55 11.71 4.15 0.62
C ALA A 55 11.06 3.41 1.80
N PHE A 56 11.14 2.08 1.82
CA PHE A 56 10.71 1.24 2.93
C PHE A 56 11.50 1.57 4.22
N ASP A 57 12.83 1.56 4.16
CA ASP A 57 13.70 1.86 5.30
C ASP A 57 13.47 3.27 5.84
N TRP A 58 13.36 4.25 4.93
CA TRP A 58 13.06 5.62 5.29
C TRP A 58 11.73 5.72 6.01
N THR A 59 10.71 5.00 5.54
CA THR A 59 9.37 4.98 6.14
C THR A 59 9.42 4.40 7.55
N LEU A 60 10.10 3.28 7.74
CA LEU A 60 10.23 2.65 9.07
C LEU A 60 10.88 3.59 10.08
N ILE A 61 12.00 4.21 9.71
CA ILE A 61 12.83 4.99 10.63
C ILE A 61 12.22 6.38 10.92
N HIS A 62 11.65 7.03 9.91
CA HIS A 62 11.34 8.46 9.99
C HIS A 62 9.85 8.79 9.99
N PHE A 63 8.99 7.89 9.52
CA PHE A 63 7.58 8.20 9.26
C PHE A 63 6.61 7.35 10.07
N SER A 64 6.93 6.05 10.20
CA SER A 64 6.10 5.08 10.89
C SER A 64 6.15 5.26 12.41
N ARG A 65 5.05 4.90 13.07
CA ARG A 65 4.91 4.87 14.52
C ARG A 65 4.36 3.51 14.90
N LEU A 66 4.59 3.07 16.13
CA LEU A 66 4.21 1.72 16.59
C LEU A 66 2.72 1.38 16.38
N ALA A 67 1.83 2.38 16.47
CA ALA A 67 0.40 2.17 16.24
C ALA A 67 -0.01 2.10 14.76
N ASP A 68 0.86 2.51 13.82
CA ASP A 68 0.53 2.53 12.39
C ASP A 68 0.44 1.10 11.82
N THR A 69 -0.21 0.97 10.66
CA THR A 69 -0.22 -0.27 9.87
C THR A 69 0.35 0.01 8.49
N ILE A 70 1.39 -0.74 8.13
CA ILE A 70 2.07 -0.62 6.84
C ILE A 70 1.48 -1.66 5.87
N HIS A 71 0.93 -1.17 4.76
CA HIS A 71 0.45 -1.98 3.66
C HIS A 71 1.52 -2.01 2.56
N LEU A 72 2.22 -3.13 2.46
CA LEU A 72 3.16 -3.39 1.38
C LEU A 72 2.37 -3.81 0.14
N VAL A 73 2.56 -3.10 -0.97
CA VAL A 73 1.88 -3.38 -2.24
C VAL A 73 2.94 -3.64 -3.32
N HIS A 74 2.91 -4.84 -3.90
CA HIS A 74 3.75 -5.21 -5.03
C HIS A 74 2.88 -5.48 -6.26
N ALA A 75 3.16 -4.77 -7.36
CA ALA A 75 2.45 -4.96 -8.62
C ALA A 75 3.23 -5.93 -9.53
N VAL A 76 2.53 -6.95 -10.04
CA VAL A 76 3.10 -7.96 -10.95
C VAL A 76 2.31 -8.00 -12.26
N SER A 77 2.94 -8.43 -13.35
CA SER A 77 2.27 -8.51 -14.66
C SER A 77 1.34 -9.71 -14.80
N ASP A 78 1.64 -10.83 -14.14
CA ASP A 78 0.81 -12.05 -14.16
C ASP A 78 1.02 -12.84 -12.87
N LEU A 79 -0.04 -13.03 -12.07
CA LEU A 79 0.02 -13.81 -10.83
C LEU A 79 0.16 -15.32 -11.08
N ARG A 80 -0.12 -15.81 -12.29
CA ARG A 80 -0.01 -17.24 -12.64
C ARG A 80 1.44 -17.67 -12.87
N ASN A 81 2.35 -16.71 -13.03
CA ASN A 81 3.76 -17.01 -13.13
C ASN A 81 4.34 -17.35 -11.75
N GLN A 82 4.43 -18.65 -11.47
CA GLN A 82 4.89 -19.16 -10.18
C GLN A 82 6.26 -18.61 -9.77
N VAL A 83 7.19 -18.42 -10.71
CA VAL A 83 8.53 -17.90 -10.40
C VAL A 83 8.46 -16.45 -9.92
N VAL A 84 7.61 -15.63 -10.55
CA VAL A 84 7.38 -14.24 -10.14
C VAL A 84 6.64 -14.21 -8.81
N TYR A 85 5.63 -15.06 -8.62
CA TYR A 85 4.88 -15.15 -7.39
C TYR A 85 5.74 -15.56 -6.20
N ASP A 86 6.54 -16.62 -6.32
CA ASP A 86 7.40 -17.14 -5.25
C ASP A 86 8.45 -16.11 -4.83
N SER A 87 9.12 -15.49 -5.81
CA SER A 87 10.10 -14.42 -5.54
C SER A 87 9.47 -13.16 -4.93
N SER A 88 8.26 -12.81 -5.37
CA SER A 88 7.48 -11.70 -4.77
C SER A 88 7.08 -12.02 -3.33
N GLN A 89 6.64 -13.25 -3.07
CA GLN A 89 6.26 -13.69 -1.74
C GLN A 89 7.45 -13.64 -0.78
N GLU A 90 8.60 -14.18 -1.19
CA GLU A 90 9.84 -14.14 -0.40
C GLU A 90 10.26 -12.70 -0.07
N LEU A 91 10.22 -11.80 -1.06
CA LEU A 91 10.53 -10.38 -0.85
C LEU A 91 9.61 -9.76 0.22
N MET A 92 8.30 -9.99 0.10
CA MET A 92 7.30 -9.39 0.97
C MET A 92 7.36 -9.94 2.39
N ASP A 93 7.62 -11.25 2.55
CA ASP A 93 7.82 -11.88 3.87
C ASP A 93 9.07 -11.31 4.57
N ASN A 94 10.19 -11.18 3.85
CA ASN A 94 11.42 -10.60 4.40
C ASN A 94 11.21 -9.16 4.88
N LEU A 95 10.54 -8.32 4.07
CA LEU A 95 10.23 -6.94 4.45
C LEU A 95 9.25 -6.87 5.63
N ALA A 96 8.28 -7.77 5.70
CA ALA A 96 7.36 -7.83 6.84
C ALA A 96 8.08 -8.16 8.16
N VAL A 97 9.02 -9.11 8.13
CA VAL A 97 9.87 -9.45 9.29
C VAL A 97 10.74 -8.26 9.68
N GLU A 98 11.35 -7.58 8.71
CA GLU A 98 12.20 -6.41 8.94
C GLU A 98 11.41 -5.26 9.60
N ALA A 99 10.21 -4.95 9.11
CA ALA A 99 9.33 -3.93 9.69
C ALA A 99 8.97 -4.24 11.16
N LEU A 100 8.68 -5.51 11.46
CA LEU A 100 8.39 -5.95 12.82
C LEU A 100 9.62 -5.81 13.72
N GLN A 101 10.80 -6.22 13.25
CA GLN A 101 12.04 -6.21 14.04
C GLN A 101 12.55 -4.79 14.30
N ILE A 102 12.48 -3.90 13.31
CA ILE A 102 13.06 -2.55 13.41
C ILE A 102 12.09 -1.58 14.08
N ALA A 103 10.80 -1.61 13.71
CA ALA A 103 9.83 -0.59 14.12
C ALA A 103 8.67 -1.13 14.98
N MET A 104 8.60 -2.45 15.19
CA MET A 104 7.49 -3.12 15.88
C MET A 104 6.12 -2.76 15.30
N VAL A 105 6.08 -2.48 13.99
CA VAL A 105 4.89 -2.01 13.28
C VAL A 105 4.17 -3.17 12.60
N LYS A 106 2.85 -3.11 12.59
CA LYS A 106 2.03 -4.12 11.90
C LYS A 106 2.20 -3.99 10.39
N THR A 107 2.35 -5.12 9.71
CA THR A 107 2.42 -5.19 8.24
C THR A 107 1.29 -6.01 7.65
N VAL A 108 0.81 -5.60 6.48
CA VAL A 108 -0.09 -6.34 5.60
C VAL A 108 0.52 -6.30 4.22
N ALA A 109 0.66 -7.46 3.57
CA ALA A 109 1.32 -7.57 2.27
C ALA A 109 0.34 -8.03 1.19
N ARG A 110 0.35 -7.36 0.04
CA ARG A 110 -0.49 -7.69 -1.13
C ARG A 110 0.33 -7.72 -2.41
N ILE A 111 0.19 -8.81 -3.15
CA ILE A 111 0.65 -8.92 -4.54
C ILE A 111 -0.57 -8.74 -5.43
N VAL A 112 -0.52 -7.77 -6.33
CA VAL A 112 -1.66 -7.40 -7.16
C VAL A 112 -1.25 -7.43 -8.62
N GLU A 113 -2.06 -8.08 -9.46
CA GLU A 113 -1.83 -8.12 -10.91
C GLU A 113 -2.24 -6.79 -11.54
N GLY A 114 -1.40 -6.21 -12.39
CA GLY A 114 -1.74 -5.05 -13.22
C GLY A 114 -0.64 -4.00 -13.35
N ASP A 115 -1.00 -2.87 -13.98
CA ASP A 115 -0.11 -1.72 -14.09
C ASP A 115 0.20 -1.13 -12.71
N PRO A 116 1.48 -0.91 -12.34
CA PRO A 116 1.84 -0.44 -11.01
C PRO A 116 1.15 0.87 -10.61
N GLY A 117 1.02 1.84 -11.53
CA GLY A 117 0.37 3.11 -11.24
C GLY A 117 -1.10 2.93 -10.91
N LYS A 118 -1.83 2.20 -11.76
CA LYS A 118 -3.25 1.91 -11.57
C LYS A 118 -3.51 1.09 -10.30
N VAL A 119 -2.73 0.03 -10.08
CA VAL A 119 -2.83 -0.86 -8.92
C VAL A 119 -2.63 -0.09 -7.62
N ILE A 120 -1.59 0.74 -7.54
CA ILE A 120 -1.30 1.52 -6.33
C ILE A 120 -2.42 2.53 -6.06
N CYS A 121 -2.94 3.21 -7.09
CA CYS A 121 -4.08 4.11 -6.95
C CYS A 121 -5.33 3.37 -6.46
N LYS A 122 -5.63 2.18 -7.02
CA LYS A 122 -6.77 1.36 -6.61
C LYS A 122 -6.64 0.89 -5.16
N GLU A 123 -5.44 0.48 -4.73
CA GLU A 123 -5.19 0.16 -3.32
C GLU A 123 -5.33 1.37 -2.41
N ALA A 124 -4.88 2.55 -2.84
CA ALA A 124 -5.03 3.77 -2.08
C ALA A 124 -6.51 4.20 -1.93
N GLU A 125 -7.32 4.07 -2.99
CA GLU A 125 -8.76 4.31 -2.93
C GLU A 125 -9.47 3.33 -1.97
N ARG A 126 -9.05 2.06 -1.95
CA ARG A 126 -9.61 1.01 -1.09
C ARG A 126 -9.23 1.19 0.38
N ILE A 127 -7.96 1.46 0.67
CA ILE A 127 -7.42 1.52 2.04
C ILE A 127 -7.62 2.91 2.65
N LYS A 128 -7.68 3.97 1.83
CA LYS A 128 -7.69 5.38 2.26
C LYS A 128 -6.54 5.71 3.22
N PRO A 129 -5.27 5.43 2.82
CA PRO A 129 -4.13 5.60 3.70
C PRO A 129 -3.85 7.08 3.98
N ALA A 130 -3.16 7.36 5.08
CA ALA A 130 -2.65 8.69 5.37
C ALA A 130 -1.53 9.12 4.41
N ALA A 131 -0.81 8.17 3.82
CA ALA A 131 0.22 8.42 2.82
C ALA A 131 0.47 7.19 1.94
N VAL A 132 0.92 7.45 0.72
CA VAL A 132 1.51 6.46 -0.19
C VAL A 132 2.99 6.81 -0.37
N VAL A 133 3.87 5.87 -0.04
CA VAL A 133 5.33 6.04 -0.16
C VAL A 133 5.85 5.19 -1.32
N LEU A 134 6.67 5.80 -2.16
CA LEU A 134 7.21 5.20 -3.38
C LEU A 134 8.72 5.40 -3.43
N GLY A 135 9.43 4.39 -3.94
CA GLY A 135 10.81 4.58 -4.39
C GLY A 135 10.85 5.52 -5.60
N THR A 136 11.83 6.41 -5.66
CA THR A 136 12.05 7.21 -6.86
C THR A 136 12.38 6.27 -8.02
N ARG A 137 11.60 6.28 -9.11
CA ARG A 137 12.07 5.65 -10.34
C ARG A 137 13.13 6.54 -10.95
N GLY A 138 14.34 6.00 -11.12
CA GLY A 138 15.44 6.73 -11.75
C GLY A 138 15.02 7.16 -13.15
N ARG A 139 14.62 8.41 -13.30
CA ARG A 139 14.48 9.05 -14.61
C ARG A 139 15.88 9.50 -15.01
N GLY A 140 16.59 8.67 -15.77
CA GLY A 140 17.62 9.18 -16.66
C GLY A 140 17.05 10.36 -17.45
N LEU A 141 17.89 11.36 -17.72
CA LEU A 141 17.55 12.64 -18.34
C LEU A 141 16.35 12.55 -19.32
N ILE A 142 15.19 13.08 -18.89
CA ILE A 142 14.00 13.40 -19.71
C ILE A 142 13.31 12.21 -20.41
N GLN A 143 12.15 11.80 -19.89
CA GLN A 143 10.97 11.52 -20.71
C GLN A 143 9.69 11.73 -19.88
N ARG A 144 9.06 12.89 -20.05
CA ARG A 144 7.70 13.18 -19.58
C ARG A 144 6.74 12.66 -20.65
N ALA A 145 6.13 11.51 -20.44
CA ALA A 145 4.84 11.20 -21.06
C ALA A 145 3.77 11.66 -20.06
N SER A 146 3.28 12.88 -20.26
CA SER A 146 2.18 13.44 -19.50
C SER A 146 0.86 12.82 -20.01
N HIS A 147 0.46 11.68 -19.49
CA HIS A 147 -0.97 11.37 -19.42
C HIS A 147 -1.46 11.90 -18.06
N VAL A 148 -1.77 13.20 -18.04
CA VAL A 148 -2.56 13.79 -16.95
C VAL A 148 -4.00 13.33 -17.19
N SER A 149 -4.51 12.46 -16.33
CA SER A 149 -5.94 12.19 -16.25
C SER A 149 -6.54 13.28 -15.36
N GLU A 150 -7.15 14.27 -15.98
CA GLU A 150 -7.93 15.31 -15.31
C GLU A 150 -9.29 14.71 -14.97
N ARG A 151 -9.55 14.41 -13.69
CA ARG A 151 -10.90 14.10 -13.21
C ARG A 151 -11.52 15.42 -12.74
N ALA A 152 -12.50 15.90 -13.51
CA ALA A 152 -13.33 17.04 -13.14
C ALA A 152 -14.24 16.66 -11.96
N GLU A 153 -14.18 17.42 -10.87
CA GLU A 153 -15.21 17.40 -9.83
C GLU A 153 -16.34 18.33 -10.31
N SER A 154 -17.51 17.78 -10.60
CA SER A 154 -18.71 18.57 -10.85
C SER A 154 -19.40 18.84 -9.52
N GLU A 155 -19.23 20.05 -9.01
CA GLU A 155 -20.07 20.61 -7.96
C GLU A 155 -21.47 20.87 -8.55
N THR A 156 -22.49 20.16 -8.08
CA THR A 156 -23.89 20.55 -8.29
C THR A 156 -24.32 21.46 -7.15
N GLU A 157 -24.30 22.78 -7.41
CA GLU A 157 -25.01 23.75 -6.59
C GLU A 157 -26.52 23.56 -6.76
N GLU A 158 -27.16 23.40 -5.62
CA GLU A 158 -28.60 23.34 -5.40
C GLU A 158 -29.13 24.78 -5.44
N GLU A 159 -29.83 25.19 -6.51
CA GLU A 159 -30.57 26.45 -6.51
C GLU A 159 -32.08 26.21 -6.55
N LYS A 160 -32.68 26.66 -5.45
CA LYS A 160 -34.08 26.65 -5.08
C LYS A 160 -34.72 27.95 -5.58
N GLN A 161 -35.64 27.87 -6.54
CA GLN A 161 -36.81 28.77 -6.66
C GLN A 161 -37.85 28.22 -7.63
#